data_AF-A0A321LSU2-F1
#
_entry.id   AF-A0A321LSU2-F1
#
_cell.length_a   1.000
_cell.length_b   1.000
_cell.length_c   1.000
_cell.angle_alpha   90.00
_cell.angle_beta   90.00
_cell.angle_gamma   90.00
#
_symmetry.space_group_name_H-M   'P 1'
#
loop_
_entity.id
_entity.type
_entity.pdbx_description
1 polymer ?
#
loop_
_entity_poly.entity_id
_entity_poly.type
_entity_poly.pdbx_seq_one_letter_code
_entity_poly.pdbx_strand_id
1 'polypeptide(L)'
;MARSAFKLQVIVAAALLASCAFSQQVQQQQEVSARTTSSPKADANGVKVSKEDTQLATQMLEISESTARGFESPMRAYSLLQIAQVHVTLDKKKAIEMLKDAFTASLGIRDDNFTKQNIQEDIFRTLLPLSQADVEEFLPQAEPRPRKQASEQIISRYIESKNFESAIDLVNQITRFDEFPYGTGGKLMMVMPEEMSGERMSLFAQAVNSYKNHEHKGVHVGSDTLTYMAASFGSKMPPKMVMQAVDEILSQAKKNTENATNAASITISGEGGTTSFGSEYEYQLFALLPLIEKLDEGRARQLLEENQSLKAKLTQYSSGLQSIDPGMADPKAKNHGMSTSVHGGGGGGNVEWMQEAMRQAEKIVSDAGQNPTQAIAQAAALPASIGNMRLCPRAQALDGIAQQVWKDSPSAAKQALDELRKLLPDLPLQLSALKAWWPSVDAYRRFIEVETRISERKAIKILTEIKDPEIRTVESIMVSRSMLGMPVKRVMIVERSKSGNSMSVHAED
;
A
#
# COMPACT_ATOMS: atom_id res chain seq x y z
N MET A 1 56.42 12.61 -26.72
CA MET A 1 55.14 13.24 -26.32
C MET A 1 53.95 12.90 -27.23
N ALA A 2 54.11 12.25 -28.39
CA ALA A 2 52.98 11.93 -29.28
C ALA A 2 52.20 10.62 -28.97
N ARG A 3 52.75 9.71 -28.14
CA ARG A 3 52.10 8.42 -27.81
C ARG A 3 51.15 8.46 -26.60
N SER A 4 51.22 9.48 -25.75
CA SER A 4 50.33 9.65 -24.58
C SER A 4 49.00 10.31 -24.96
N ALA A 5 49.01 11.23 -25.93
CA ALA A 5 47.80 11.90 -26.42
C ALA A 5 46.83 10.93 -27.13
N PHE A 6 47.36 9.94 -27.86
CA PHE A 6 46.55 8.96 -28.57
C PHE A 6 45.86 7.96 -27.61
N LYS A 7 46.52 7.59 -26.50
CA LYS A 7 45.90 6.73 -25.47
C LYS A 7 44.83 7.46 -24.67
N LEU A 8 44.98 8.76 -24.44
CA LEU A 8 43.97 9.57 -23.75
C LEU A 8 42.72 9.79 -24.62
N GLN A 9 42.88 9.98 -25.94
CA GLN A 9 41.76 10.12 -26.87
C GLN A 9 40.98 8.81 -27.06
N VAL A 10 41.65 7.64 -27.06
CA VAL A 10 40.97 6.33 -27.17
C VAL A 10 40.20 5.98 -25.89
N ILE A 11 40.71 6.36 -24.70
CA ILE A 11 40.00 6.13 -23.43
C ILE A 11 38.79 7.09 -23.29
N VAL A 12 38.91 8.34 -23.74
CA VAL A 12 37.78 9.29 -23.75
C VAL A 12 36.72 8.90 -24.79
N ALA A 13 37.10 8.36 -25.94
CA ALA A 13 36.15 7.84 -26.93
C ALA A 13 35.44 6.56 -26.45
N ALA A 14 36.13 5.67 -25.73
CA ALA A 14 35.52 4.50 -25.12
C ALA A 14 34.57 4.86 -23.95
N ALA A 15 34.89 5.88 -23.16
CA ALA A 15 34.02 6.40 -22.11
C ALA A 15 32.77 7.12 -22.66
N LEU A 16 32.90 7.82 -23.80
CA LEU A 16 31.77 8.46 -24.50
C LEU A 16 30.85 7.44 -25.21
N LEU A 17 31.41 6.34 -25.73
CA LEU A 17 30.61 5.26 -26.31
C LEU A 17 29.91 4.40 -25.23
N ALA A 18 30.54 4.19 -24.07
CA ALA A 18 29.91 3.52 -22.93
C ALA A 18 28.77 4.35 -22.30
N SER A 19 28.89 5.69 -22.28
CA SER A 19 27.83 6.58 -21.80
C SER A 19 26.68 6.75 -22.80
N CYS A 20 26.92 6.61 -24.11
CA CYS A 20 25.85 6.51 -25.11
C CYS A 20 25.09 5.17 -25.03
N ALA A 21 25.80 4.06 -24.77
CA ALA A 21 25.17 2.74 -24.60
C ALA A 21 24.35 2.65 -23.31
N PHE A 22 24.85 3.21 -22.20
CA PHE A 22 24.08 3.31 -20.95
C PHE A 22 22.88 4.26 -21.08
N SER A 23 23.03 5.38 -21.80
CA SER A 23 21.90 6.30 -22.03
C SER A 23 20.84 5.68 -22.93
N GLN A 24 21.21 4.91 -23.96
CA GLN A 24 20.25 4.17 -24.79
C GLN A 24 19.58 3.01 -24.04
N GLN A 25 20.28 2.34 -23.11
CA GLN A 25 19.70 1.26 -22.32
C GLN A 25 18.79 1.80 -21.20
N VAL A 26 19.11 2.95 -20.61
CA VAL A 26 18.24 3.67 -19.66
C VAL A 26 17.04 4.31 -20.38
N GLN A 27 17.22 4.81 -21.60
CA GLN A 27 16.14 5.37 -22.41
C GLN A 27 15.25 4.29 -23.03
N GLN A 28 15.78 3.11 -23.37
CA GLN A 28 14.96 1.92 -23.69
C GLN A 28 14.28 1.33 -22.45
N GLN A 29 14.91 1.33 -21.26
CA GLN A 29 14.21 0.94 -20.02
C GLN A 29 13.16 1.97 -19.59
N GLN A 30 13.36 3.26 -19.88
CA GLN A 30 12.35 4.30 -19.67
C GLN A 30 11.26 4.27 -20.73
N GLU A 31 11.54 3.96 -22.01
CA GLU A 31 10.51 3.77 -23.04
C GLU A 31 9.73 2.46 -22.87
N VAL A 32 10.37 1.40 -22.35
CA VAL A 32 9.70 0.14 -22.00
C VAL A 32 8.88 0.33 -20.71
N SER A 33 9.39 1.01 -19.68
CA SER A 33 8.60 1.37 -18.47
C SER A 33 7.50 2.41 -18.73
N ALA A 34 7.68 3.31 -19.68
CA ALA A 34 6.64 4.25 -20.12
C ALA A 34 5.60 3.57 -21.03
N ARG A 35 5.94 2.43 -21.67
CA ARG A 35 4.97 1.58 -22.38
C ARG A 35 4.26 0.58 -21.48
N THR A 36 4.83 0.19 -20.34
CA THR A 36 4.19 -0.76 -19.39
C THR A 36 3.42 -0.09 -18.25
N THR A 37 3.40 1.25 -18.17
CA THR A 37 2.52 2.01 -17.27
C THR A 37 1.28 2.58 -17.96
N SER A 38 0.92 2.06 -19.14
CA SER A 38 -0.50 2.10 -19.49
C SER A 38 -1.24 1.19 -18.51
N SER A 39 -1.78 1.76 -17.43
CA SER A 39 -3.10 1.32 -16.96
C SER A 39 -3.91 1.02 -18.23
N PRO A 40 -4.57 -0.14 -18.36
CA PRO A 40 -5.43 -0.35 -19.51
C PRO A 40 -6.33 0.88 -19.54
N LYS A 41 -6.15 1.73 -20.56
CA LYS A 41 -7.11 2.79 -20.83
C LYS A 41 -8.40 2.03 -20.89
N ALA A 42 -9.27 2.24 -19.90
CA ALA A 42 -10.63 1.75 -19.94
C ALA A 42 -11.10 2.03 -21.36
N ASP A 43 -11.33 0.97 -22.13
CA ASP A 43 -11.70 1.10 -23.52
C ASP A 43 -12.83 2.12 -23.56
N ALA A 44 -12.57 3.27 -24.17
CA ALA A 44 -13.57 4.31 -24.38
C ALA A 44 -14.63 3.87 -25.41
N ASN A 45 -14.67 2.57 -25.73
CA ASN A 45 -15.83 1.88 -26.25
C ASN A 45 -16.59 1.27 -25.08
N GLY A 46 -17.34 2.09 -24.36
CA GLY A 46 -18.30 1.61 -23.39
C GLY A 46 -19.20 0.59 -24.05
N VAL A 47 -19.11 -0.68 -23.62
CA VAL A 47 -20.16 -1.66 -23.90
C VAL A 47 -21.44 -1.01 -23.38
N LYS A 48 -22.34 -0.67 -24.30
CA LYS A 48 -23.58 0.01 -23.96
C LYS A 48 -24.44 -1.01 -23.22
N VAL A 49 -24.34 -1.00 -21.89
CA VAL A 49 -25.09 -1.90 -20.99
C VAL A 49 -26.56 -1.86 -21.40
N SER A 50 -27.14 -3.02 -21.68
CA SER A 50 -28.51 -3.07 -22.16
C SER A 50 -29.47 -2.73 -21.01
N LYS A 51 -30.68 -2.25 -21.34
CA LYS A 51 -31.72 -2.02 -20.33
C LYS A 51 -32.13 -3.33 -19.64
N GLU A 52 -32.10 -4.44 -20.37
CA GLU A 52 -32.43 -5.77 -19.87
C GLU A 52 -31.37 -6.24 -18.86
N ASP A 53 -30.08 -6.05 -19.17
CA ASP A 53 -28.95 -6.42 -18.31
C ASP A 53 -28.97 -5.58 -17.02
N THR A 54 -29.29 -4.28 -17.14
CA THR A 54 -29.46 -3.40 -15.98
C THR A 54 -30.59 -3.87 -15.07
N GLN A 55 -31.73 -4.26 -15.64
CA GLN A 55 -32.88 -4.73 -14.87
C GLN A 55 -32.57 -6.07 -14.17
N LEU A 56 -31.93 -6.99 -14.88
CA LEU A 56 -31.53 -8.29 -14.34
C LEU A 56 -30.48 -8.15 -13.23
N ALA A 57 -29.45 -7.31 -13.45
CA ALA A 57 -28.45 -7.00 -12.43
C ALA A 57 -29.08 -6.37 -11.18
N THR A 58 -30.05 -5.45 -11.35
CA THR A 58 -30.76 -4.83 -10.24
C THR A 58 -31.56 -5.86 -9.44
N GLN A 59 -32.32 -6.74 -10.11
CA GLN A 59 -33.07 -7.81 -9.44
C GLN A 59 -32.14 -8.77 -8.68
N MET A 60 -31.00 -9.13 -9.29
CA MET A 60 -30.01 -10.00 -8.67
C MET A 60 -29.36 -9.34 -7.44
N LEU A 61 -29.10 -8.03 -7.48
CA LEU A 61 -28.61 -7.27 -6.32
C LEU A 61 -29.65 -7.22 -5.19
N GLU A 62 -30.93 -7.02 -5.49
CA GLU A 62 -32.00 -7.03 -4.48
C GLU A 62 -32.15 -8.39 -3.78
N ILE A 63 -32.13 -9.49 -4.56
CA ILE A 63 -32.14 -10.85 -4.02
C ILE A 63 -30.89 -11.12 -3.18
N SER A 64 -29.73 -10.68 -3.66
CA SER A 64 -28.45 -10.84 -2.96
C SER A 64 -28.42 -10.05 -1.66
N GLU A 65 -28.96 -8.82 -1.66
CA GLU A 65 -29.10 -7.99 -0.46
C GLU A 65 -29.98 -8.69 0.59
N SER A 66 -31.18 -9.13 0.19
CA SER A 66 -32.10 -9.83 1.10
C SER A 66 -31.47 -11.09 1.69
N THR A 67 -30.71 -11.83 0.89
CA THR A 67 -30.03 -13.06 1.32
C THR A 67 -28.86 -12.74 2.26
N ALA A 68 -28.04 -11.75 1.90
CA ALA A 68 -26.87 -11.31 2.67
C ALA A 68 -27.21 -10.85 4.08
N ARG A 69 -28.36 -10.18 4.26
CA ARG A 69 -28.85 -9.78 5.59
C ARG A 69 -29.08 -10.95 6.54
N GLY A 70 -29.29 -12.16 6.02
CA GLY A 70 -29.44 -13.39 6.80
C GLY A 70 -28.13 -14.09 7.19
N PHE A 71 -26.98 -13.69 6.63
CA PHE A 71 -25.70 -14.33 6.92
C PHE A 71 -25.14 -13.98 8.30
N GLU A 72 -24.18 -14.77 8.76
CA GLU A 72 -23.36 -14.44 9.94
C GLU A 72 -22.51 -13.17 9.69
N SER A 73 -22.12 -12.50 10.78
CA SER A 73 -21.48 -11.18 10.76
C SER A 73 -20.38 -11.00 9.69
N PRO A 74 -19.41 -11.92 9.52
CA PRO A 74 -18.33 -11.73 8.54
C PRO A 74 -18.85 -11.66 7.09
N MET A 75 -19.71 -12.61 6.70
CA MET A 75 -20.25 -12.67 5.34
C MET A 75 -21.33 -11.62 5.11
N ARG A 76 -22.11 -11.27 6.14
CA ARG A 76 -23.08 -10.17 6.10
C ARG A 76 -22.38 -8.84 5.84
N ALA A 77 -21.38 -8.49 6.64
CA ALA A 77 -20.64 -7.23 6.51
C ALA A 77 -19.96 -7.12 5.14
N TYR A 78 -19.27 -8.18 4.70
CA TYR A 78 -18.61 -8.21 3.40
C TYR A 78 -19.59 -8.08 2.24
N SER A 79 -20.69 -8.84 2.25
CA SER A 79 -21.67 -8.81 1.15
C SER A 79 -22.36 -7.44 1.04
N LEU A 80 -22.73 -6.84 2.17
CA LEU A 80 -23.31 -5.49 2.20
C LEU A 80 -22.32 -4.44 1.67
N LEU A 81 -21.04 -4.52 2.06
CA LEU A 81 -19.98 -3.68 1.50
C LEU A 81 -19.89 -3.82 -0.03
N GLN A 82 -19.91 -5.05 -0.56
CA GLN A 82 -19.82 -5.28 -2.01
C GLN A 82 -21.01 -4.70 -2.77
N ILE A 83 -22.23 -4.84 -2.24
CA ILE A 83 -23.44 -4.27 -2.84
C ILE A 83 -23.41 -2.73 -2.74
N ALA A 84 -23.00 -2.19 -1.61
CA ALA A 84 -22.89 -0.74 -1.42
C ALA A 84 -21.92 -0.11 -2.43
N GLN A 85 -20.79 -0.79 -2.72
CA GLN A 85 -19.83 -0.37 -3.74
C GLN A 85 -20.44 -0.30 -5.15
N VAL A 86 -21.47 -1.09 -5.46
CA VAL A 86 -22.24 -0.95 -6.71
C VAL A 86 -23.05 0.34 -6.68
N HIS A 87 -23.73 0.58 -5.56
CA HIS A 87 -24.59 1.75 -5.39
C HIS A 87 -23.82 3.08 -5.28
N VAL A 88 -22.49 3.09 -5.07
CA VAL A 88 -21.69 4.33 -5.07
C VAL A 88 -21.94 5.18 -6.32
N THR A 89 -22.11 4.52 -7.47
CA THR A 89 -22.37 5.20 -8.76
C THR A 89 -23.86 5.30 -9.08
N LEU A 90 -24.67 4.33 -8.65
CA LEU A 90 -26.10 4.24 -8.98
C LEU A 90 -27.01 5.03 -8.04
N ASP A 91 -26.76 4.94 -6.74
CA ASP A 91 -27.55 5.57 -5.67
C ASP A 91 -26.66 5.80 -4.44
N LYS A 92 -26.07 7.00 -4.36
CA LYS A 92 -25.17 7.38 -3.27
C LYS A 92 -25.83 7.29 -1.89
N LYS A 93 -27.13 7.59 -1.78
CA LYS A 93 -27.83 7.55 -0.49
C LYS A 93 -27.97 6.10 -0.03
N LYS A 94 -28.38 5.20 -0.94
CA LYS A 94 -28.43 3.77 -0.63
C LYS A 94 -27.04 3.22 -0.31
N ALA A 95 -26.00 3.65 -1.02
CA ALA A 95 -24.62 3.24 -0.71
C ALA A 95 -24.20 3.62 0.72
N ILE A 96 -24.48 4.85 1.16
CA ILE A 96 -24.18 5.31 2.53
C ILE A 96 -24.90 4.44 3.56
N GLU A 97 -26.22 4.25 3.43
CA GLU A 97 -26.97 3.43 4.41
C GLU A 97 -26.48 1.98 4.44
N MET A 98 -26.16 1.39 3.29
CA MET A 98 -25.61 0.03 3.24
C MET A 98 -24.20 -0.07 3.84
N LEU A 99 -23.35 0.96 3.69
CA LEU A 99 -22.03 0.99 4.32
C LEU A 99 -22.14 1.12 5.84
N LYS A 100 -23.14 1.85 6.34
CA LYS A 100 -23.45 1.91 7.78
C LYS A 100 -23.91 0.55 8.30
N ASP A 101 -24.83 -0.10 7.59
CA ASP A 101 -25.27 -1.47 7.92
C ASP A 101 -24.09 -2.46 7.90
N ALA A 102 -23.21 -2.36 6.90
CA ALA A 102 -22.01 -3.19 6.79
C ALA A 102 -21.05 -2.96 7.97
N PHE A 103 -20.86 -1.70 8.40
CA PHE A 103 -20.03 -1.37 9.54
C PHE A 103 -20.62 -1.96 10.82
N THR A 104 -21.92 -1.76 11.07
CA THR A 104 -22.62 -2.35 12.22
C THR A 104 -22.53 -3.87 12.21
N ALA A 105 -22.68 -4.53 11.06
CA ALA A 105 -22.49 -5.98 10.94
C ALA A 105 -21.05 -6.40 11.27
N SER A 106 -20.04 -5.61 10.87
CA SER A 106 -18.63 -5.90 11.16
C SER A 106 -18.33 -5.93 12.67
N LEU A 107 -19.06 -5.17 13.48
CA LEU A 107 -18.90 -5.17 14.94
C LEU A 107 -19.24 -6.54 15.57
N GLY A 108 -20.08 -7.32 14.90
CA GLY A 108 -20.46 -8.67 15.32
C GLY A 108 -19.44 -9.76 14.97
N ILE A 109 -18.32 -9.44 14.30
CA ILE A 109 -17.24 -10.39 14.01
C ILE A 109 -16.42 -10.61 15.29
N ARG A 110 -16.43 -11.85 15.80
CA ARG A 110 -15.72 -12.26 17.03
C ARG A 110 -14.56 -13.18 16.68
N ASP A 111 -13.48 -13.10 17.46
CA ASP A 111 -12.30 -13.98 17.39
C ASP A 111 -11.56 -14.00 16.03
N ASP A 112 -11.88 -13.07 15.12
CA ASP A 112 -11.22 -12.87 13.83
C ASP A 112 -10.95 -11.38 13.57
N ASN A 113 -9.96 -10.85 14.29
CA ASN A 113 -9.56 -9.44 14.19
C ASN A 113 -9.02 -9.09 12.80
N PHE A 114 -8.42 -10.04 12.09
CA PHE A 114 -7.87 -9.81 10.76
C PHE A 114 -8.99 -9.51 9.76
N THR A 115 -10.01 -10.37 9.69
CA THR A 115 -11.16 -10.17 8.81
C THR A 115 -11.91 -8.89 9.19
N LYS A 116 -12.14 -8.67 10.49
CA LYS A 116 -12.82 -7.48 10.98
C LYS A 116 -12.10 -6.19 10.57
N GLN A 117 -10.79 -6.12 10.77
CA GLN A 117 -9.99 -4.95 10.40
C GLN A 117 -10.02 -4.69 8.89
N ASN A 118 -9.81 -5.72 8.06
CA ASN A 118 -9.83 -5.55 6.61
C ASN A 118 -11.19 -5.06 6.10
N ILE A 119 -12.30 -5.61 6.61
CA ILE A 119 -13.64 -5.18 6.21
C ILE A 119 -13.90 -3.73 6.65
N GLN A 120 -13.57 -3.36 7.88
CA GLN A 120 -13.75 -1.99 8.36
C GLN A 120 -12.91 -0.97 7.58
N GLU A 121 -11.67 -1.32 7.22
CA GLU A 121 -10.81 -0.50 6.38
C GLU A 121 -11.42 -0.27 5.00
N ASP A 122 -11.94 -1.32 4.35
CA ASP A 122 -12.62 -1.20 3.06
C ASP A 122 -13.92 -0.40 3.14
N ILE A 123 -14.69 -0.54 4.22
CA ILE A 123 -15.89 0.25 4.49
C ILE A 123 -15.51 1.72 4.62
N PHE A 124 -14.54 2.07 5.46
CA PHE A 124 -14.10 3.45 5.65
C PHE A 124 -13.51 4.06 4.37
N ARG A 125 -12.70 3.31 3.62
CA ARG A 125 -12.18 3.75 2.32
C ARG A 125 -13.31 4.08 1.34
N THR A 126 -14.41 3.32 1.37
CA THR A 126 -15.57 3.55 0.49
C THR A 126 -16.49 4.67 1.02
N LEU A 127 -16.70 4.75 2.34
CA LEU A 127 -17.63 5.68 2.96
C LEU A 127 -17.06 7.10 3.09
N LEU A 128 -15.76 7.24 3.36
CA LEU A 128 -15.12 8.54 3.62
C LEU A 128 -15.32 9.58 2.49
N PRO A 129 -15.21 9.23 1.19
CA PRO A 129 -15.55 10.16 0.10
C PRO A 129 -17.04 10.52 0.00
N LEU A 130 -17.93 9.71 0.58
CA LEU A 130 -19.40 9.90 0.50
C LEU A 130 -19.94 10.67 1.70
N SER A 131 -19.45 10.34 2.90
CA SER A 131 -19.85 10.94 4.16
C SER A 131 -18.72 10.82 5.19
N GLN A 132 -17.97 11.91 5.37
CA GLN A 132 -16.95 11.99 6.41
C GLN A 132 -17.55 11.92 7.82
N ALA A 133 -18.71 12.55 8.03
CA ALA A 133 -19.37 12.59 9.33
C ALA A 133 -19.74 11.18 9.85
N ASP A 134 -20.26 10.30 8.99
CA ASP A 134 -20.56 8.91 9.39
C ASP A 134 -19.27 8.15 9.74
N VAL A 135 -18.15 8.38 9.03
CA VAL A 135 -16.87 7.74 9.39
C VAL A 135 -16.39 8.23 10.76
N GLU A 136 -16.45 9.54 11.04
CA GLU A 136 -16.09 10.12 12.34
C GLU A 136 -16.92 9.55 13.49
N GLU A 137 -18.24 9.37 13.29
CA GLU A 137 -19.13 8.73 14.26
C GLU A 137 -18.72 7.29 14.57
N PHE A 138 -18.19 6.56 13.58
CA PHE A 138 -17.77 5.17 13.72
C PHE A 138 -16.34 4.97 14.25
N LEU A 139 -15.47 5.98 14.21
CA LEU A 139 -14.08 5.89 14.67
C LEU A 139 -13.95 5.28 16.08
N PRO A 140 -14.74 5.68 17.11
CA PRO A 140 -14.59 5.12 18.46
C PRO A 140 -14.85 3.61 18.56
N GLN A 141 -15.62 3.05 17.62
CA GLN A 141 -16.03 1.63 17.59
C GLN A 141 -15.15 0.77 16.67
N ALA A 142 -14.39 1.42 15.78
CA ALA A 142 -13.54 0.71 14.81
C ALA A 142 -12.32 0.07 15.47
N GLU A 143 -11.80 -0.99 14.86
CA GLU A 143 -10.55 -1.62 15.27
C GLU A 143 -9.35 -0.64 15.14
N PRO A 144 -8.24 -0.87 15.87
CA PRO A 144 -7.14 0.11 15.94
C PRO A 144 -6.58 0.52 14.57
N ARG A 145 -6.31 -0.45 13.68
CA ARG A 145 -5.71 -0.16 12.36
C ARG A 145 -6.65 0.65 11.44
N PRO A 146 -7.90 0.23 11.16
CA PRO A 146 -8.84 1.04 10.37
C PRO A 146 -9.10 2.42 10.98
N ARG A 147 -9.20 2.51 12.32
CA ARG A 147 -9.41 3.77 13.03
C ARG A 147 -8.27 4.75 12.77
N LYS A 148 -7.01 4.32 12.95
CA LYS A 148 -5.83 5.14 12.68
C LYS A 148 -5.79 5.63 11.24
N GLN A 149 -5.91 4.73 10.27
CA GLN A 149 -5.87 5.06 8.84
C GLN A 149 -6.97 6.05 8.44
N ALA A 150 -8.21 5.82 8.87
CA ALA A 150 -9.32 6.73 8.56
C ALA A 150 -9.12 8.10 9.22
N SER A 151 -8.64 8.12 10.47
CA SER A 151 -8.41 9.37 11.18
C SER A 151 -7.30 10.21 10.53
N GLU A 152 -6.20 9.60 10.07
CA GLU A 152 -5.14 10.30 9.34
C GLU A 152 -5.63 10.88 7.99
N GLN A 153 -6.50 10.17 7.28
CA GLN A 153 -7.12 10.69 6.07
C GLN A 153 -8.07 11.86 6.35
N ILE A 154 -8.85 11.78 7.43
CA ILE A 154 -9.74 12.86 7.86
C ILE A 154 -8.93 14.10 8.28
N ILE A 155 -7.86 13.94 9.07
CA ILE A 155 -6.96 15.05 9.43
C ILE A 155 -6.40 15.70 8.16
N SER A 156 -6.00 14.92 7.15
CA SER A 156 -5.50 15.44 5.88
C SER A 156 -6.57 16.29 5.16
N ARG A 157 -7.84 15.87 5.16
CA ARG A 157 -8.95 16.64 4.61
C ARG A 157 -9.23 17.92 5.39
N TYR A 158 -9.11 17.89 6.71
CA TYR A 158 -9.21 19.08 7.54
C TYR A 158 -8.07 20.07 7.28
N ILE A 159 -6.85 19.57 7.07
CA ILE A 159 -5.71 20.38 6.63
C ILE A 159 -6.00 21.04 5.27
N GLU A 160 -6.45 20.27 4.28
CA GLU A 160 -6.76 20.78 2.93
C GLU A 160 -7.86 21.85 2.94
N SER A 161 -8.87 21.68 3.79
CA SER A 161 -9.96 22.65 3.99
C SER A 161 -9.61 23.79 4.98
N LYS A 162 -8.38 23.82 5.50
CA LYS A 162 -7.90 24.79 6.52
C LYS A 162 -8.71 24.80 7.81
N ASN A 163 -9.39 23.70 8.13
CA ASN A 163 -10.08 23.51 9.39
C ASN A 163 -9.10 22.94 10.44
N PHE A 164 -8.16 23.79 10.87
CA PHE A 164 -7.07 23.36 11.75
C PHE A 164 -7.55 22.95 13.15
N GLU A 165 -8.61 23.55 13.67
CA GLU A 165 -9.19 23.19 14.97
C GLU A 165 -9.67 21.74 14.97
N SER A 166 -10.48 21.34 13.98
CA SER A 166 -10.93 19.94 13.87
C SER A 166 -9.79 18.97 13.58
N ALA A 167 -8.75 19.39 12.85
CA ALA A 167 -7.55 18.59 12.65
C ALA A 167 -6.82 18.33 13.99
N ILE A 168 -6.65 19.37 14.82
CA ILE A 168 -6.02 19.27 16.15
C ILE A 168 -6.84 18.36 17.06
N ASP A 169 -8.16 18.55 17.11
CA ASP A 169 -9.05 17.75 17.95
C ASP A 169 -8.97 16.26 17.61
N LEU A 170 -8.93 15.93 16.31
CA LEU A 170 -8.80 14.55 15.88
C LEU A 170 -7.41 13.97 16.18
N VAL A 171 -6.32 14.74 16.03
CA VAL A 171 -4.98 14.32 16.48
C VAL A 171 -4.98 14.02 17.98
N ASN A 172 -5.58 14.90 18.79
CA ASN A 172 -5.70 14.72 20.23
C ASN A 172 -6.51 13.46 20.57
N GLN A 173 -7.57 13.17 19.81
CA GLN A 173 -8.39 11.97 20.00
C GLN A 173 -7.60 10.69 19.68
N ILE A 174 -6.86 10.63 18.57
CA ILE A 174 -6.03 9.47 18.21
C ILE A 174 -5.00 9.21 19.31
N THR A 175 -4.30 10.25 19.75
CA THR A 175 -3.20 10.17 20.72
C THR A 175 -3.65 9.66 22.11
N ARG A 176 -4.96 9.66 22.40
CA ARG A 176 -5.52 9.07 23.64
C ARG A 176 -5.59 7.55 23.61
N PHE A 177 -5.67 6.94 22.43
CA PHE A 177 -5.88 5.50 22.25
C PHE A 177 -4.72 4.80 21.55
N ASP A 178 -3.90 5.56 20.83
CA ASP A 178 -2.79 5.08 20.02
C ASP A 178 -1.66 6.11 20.03
N GLU A 179 -0.57 5.78 19.35
CA GLU A 179 0.56 6.67 19.15
C GLU A 179 0.21 7.91 18.32
N PHE A 180 0.84 9.04 18.65
CA PHE A 180 0.74 10.28 17.90
C PHE A 180 1.04 10.07 16.40
N PRO A 181 0.19 10.57 15.50
CA PRO A 181 0.37 10.39 14.06
C PRO A 181 1.44 11.36 13.51
N TYR A 182 2.73 11.06 13.68
CA TYR A 182 3.83 11.99 13.36
C TYR A 182 3.78 12.55 11.93
N GLY A 183 3.44 11.72 10.93
CA GLY A 183 3.35 12.16 9.54
C GLY A 183 2.29 13.26 9.35
N THR A 184 1.05 12.99 9.76
CA THR A 184 -0.06 13.93 9.55
C THR A 184 -0.02 15.08 10.55
N GLY A 185 0.42 14.84 11.79
CA GLY A 185 0.66 15.86 12.80
C GLY A 185 1.79 16.83 12.40
N GLY A 186 2.87 16.33 11.79
CA GLY A 186 3.93 17.15 11.22
C GLY A 186 3.44 18.01 10.05
N LYS A 187 2.63 17.44 9.14
CA LYS A 187 1.98 18.21 8.06
C LYS A 187 1.09 19.31 8.60
N LEU A 188 0.27 19.02 9.61
CA LEU A 188 -0.56 20.01 10.29
C LEU A 188 0.28 21.16 10.85
N MET A 189 1.35 20.84 11.60
CA MET A 189 2.26 21.84 12.15
C MET A 189 2.89 22.75 11.08
N MET A 190 3.16 22.20 9.89
CA MET A 190 3.76 22.91 8.77
C MET A 190 2.86 24.00 8.20
N VAL A 191 1.55 23.72 8.09
CA VAL A 191 0.60 24.59 7.39
C VAL A 191 -0.22 25.50 8.32
N MET A 192 -0.22 25.23 9.62
CA MET A 192 -0.87 26.11 10.60
C MET A 192 -0.27 27.52 10.54
N PRO A 193 -1.09 28.56 10.69
CA PRO A 193 -0.63 29.95 10.59
C PRO A 193 0.18 30.37 11.84
N GLU A 194 0.83 31.54 11.81
CA GLU A 194 1.74 31.96 12.88
C GLU A 194 1.01 32.24 14.21
N GLU A 195 -0.25 32.67 14.12
CA GLU A 195 -1.14 32.93 15.25
C GLU A 195 -1.38 31.66 16.08
N MET A 196 -1.31 30.48 15.46
CA MET A 196 -1.47 29.17 16.11
C MET A 196 -0.14 28.60 16.64
N SER A 197 0.81 29.46 17.00
CA SER A 197 2.12 29.04 17.52
C SER A 197 2.02 28.28 18.84
N GLY A 198 1.04 28.61 19.69
CA GLY A 198 0.76 27.90 20.94
C GLY A 198 0.31 26.46 20.69
N GLU A 199 -0.62 26.27 19.77
CA GLU A 199 -1.12 24.97 19.33
C GLU A 199 -0.03 24.16 18.66
N ARG A 200 0.82 24.79 17.83
CA ARG A 200 2.00 24.14 17.22
C ARG A 200 2.95 23.60 18.27
N MET A 201 3.20 24.37 19.33
CA MET A 201 4.04 23.93 20.46
C MET A 201 3.37 22.79 21.24
N SER A 202 2.05 22.86 21.44
CA SER A 202 1.27 21.80 22.09
C SER A 202 1.34 20.48 21.31
N LEU A 203 1.16 20.51 19.99
CA LEU A 203 1.28 19.33 19.13
C LEU A 203 2.68 18.71 19.21
N PHE A 204 3.73 19.54 19.17
CA PHE A 204 5.10 19.04 19.30
C PHE A 204 5.33 18.38 20.67
N ALA A 205 4.88 19.01 21.75
CA ALA A 205 5.00 18.45 23.10
C ALA A 205 4.25 17.10 23.23
N GLN A 206 3.06 17.01 22.65
CA GLN A 206 2.28 15.77 22.60
C GLN A 206 3.01 14.67 21.81
N ALA A 207 3.61 15.01 20.66
CA ALA A 207 4.39 14.08 19.87
C ALA A 207 5.58 13.51 20.66
N VAL A 208 6.33 14.37 21.36
CA VAL A 208 7.45 13.95 22.20
C VAL A 208 7.00 13.04 23.34
N ASN A 209 5.91 13.41 24.03
CA ASN A 209 5.38 12.60 25.12
C ASN A 209 4.85 11.25 24.62
N SER A 210 4.19 11.23 23.46
CA SER A 210 3.74 9.99 22.83
C SER A 210 4.91 9.09 22.51
N TYR A 211 5.95 9.60 21.82
CA TYR A 211 7.12 8.82 21.44
C TYR A 211 7.82 8.16 22.62
N LYS A 212 7.96 8.91 23.73
CA LYS A 212 8.53 8.40 24.97
C LYS A 212 7.71 7.25 25.59
N ASN A 213 6.40 7.26 25.42
CA ASN A 213 5.50 6.24 25.99
C ASN A 213 5.33 5.01 25.09
N HIS A 214 5.97 4.98 23.91
CA HIS A 214 5.90 3.87 22.97
C HIS A 214 7.30 3.30 22.71
N GLU A 215 7.40 1.96 22.64
CA GLU A 215 8.64 1.28 22.27
C GLU A 215 8.69 1.09 20.75
N HIS A 216 9.69 1.70 20.12
CA HIS A 216 9.89 1.64 18.68
C HIS A 216 10.83 0.49 18.34
N LYS A 217 10.32 -0.65 17.86
CA LYS A 217 11.15 -1.80 17.45
C LYS A 217 11.42 -1.80 15.95
N GLY A 218 12.69 -1.96 15.57
CA GLY A 218 13.11 -1.92 14.17
C GLY A 218 13.48 -0.50 13.72
N VAL A 219 13.62 -0.30 12.41
CA VAL A 219 14.15 0.94 11.83
C VAL A 219 13.03 1.96 11.60
N HIS A 220 13.13 3.15 12.21
CA HIS A 220 12.16 4.25 12.11
C HIS A 220 12.76 5.44 11.38
N VAL A 221 12.49 5.53 10.08
CA VAL A 221 13.07 6.52 9.18
C VAL A 221 12.03 7.03 8.20
N GLY A 222 12.18 8.28 7.75
CA GLY A 222 11.23 8.91 6.83
C GLY A 222 10.49 10.10 7.43
N SER A 223 9.57 10.65 6.64
CA SER A 223 8.83 11.89 6.93
C SER A 223 7.74 11.74 8.00
N ASP A 224 7.40 10.52 8.36
CA ASP A 224 6.37 10.14 9.33
C ASP A 224 6.95 9.81 10.70
N THR A 225 8.07 10.44 11.08
CA THR A 225 8.79 10.20 12.33
C THR A 225 8.89 11.46 13.19
N LEU A 226 9.02 11.27 14.52
CA LEU A 226 9.35 12.38 15.43
C LEU A 226 10.67 13.06 15.04
N THR A 227 11.65 12.30 14.52
CA THR A 227 12.92 12.85 14.03
C THR A 227 12.70 13.89 12.94
N TYR A 228 11.88 13.56 11.94
CA TYR A 228 11.57 14.50 10.88
C TYR A 228 10.86 15.75 11.44
N MET A 229 9.92 15.59 12.37
CA MET A 229 9.29 16.72 13.05
C MET A 229 10.29 17.59 13.81
N ALA A 230 11.21 16.99 14.58
CA ALA A 230 12.22 17.71 15.36
C ALA A 230 13.20 18.47 14.45
N ALA A 231 13.66 17.84 13.37
CA ALA A 231 14.53 18.49 12.39
C ALA A 231 13.83 19.63 11.62
N SER A 232 12.52 19.51 11.34
CA SER A 232 11.76 20.55 10.64
C SER A 232 11.42 21.74 11.54
N PHE A 233 10.95 21.47 12.76
CA PHE A 233 10.33 22.49 13.62
C PHE A 233 11.14 22.87 14.85
N GLY A 234 12.17 22.10 15.21
CA GLY A 234 12.89 22.27 16.47
C GLY A 234 13.50 23.67 16.65
N SER A 235 13.92 24.32 15.57
CA SER A 235 14.44 25.70 15.63
C SER A 235 13.40 26.75 16.07
N LYS A 236 12.10 26.42 15.97
CA LYS A 236 10.96 27.26 16.38
C LYS A 236 10.35 26.83 17.72
N MET A 237 10.95 25.85 18.40
CA MET A 237 10.45 25.28 19.65
C MET A 237 11.34 25.66 20.84
N PRO A 238 10.84 25.58 22.08
CA PRO A 238 11.67 25.82 23.27
C PRO A 238 12.89 24.86 23.31
N PRO A 239 14.13 25.35 23.48
CA PRO A 239 15.34 24.53 23.43
C PRO A 239 15.30 23.29 24.31
N LYS A 240 14.78 23.42 25.54
CA LYS A 240 14.67 22.30 26.50
C LYS A 240 13.77 21.18 25.96
N MET A 241 12.67 21.52 25.31
CA MET A 241 11.73 20.54 24.75
C MET A 241 12.34 19.82 23.55
N VAL A 242 13.09 20.55 22.72
CA VAL A 242 13.82 19.98 21.58
C VAL A 242 14.88 19.00 22.05
N MET A 243 15.68 19.37 23.06
CA MET A 243 16.71 18.49 23.59
C MET A 243 16.12 17.23 24.24
N GLN A 244 14.94 17.33 24.89
CA GLN A 244 14.21 16.15 25.36
C GLN A 244 13.80 15.21 24.21
N ALA A 245 13.31 15.75 23.10
CA ALA A 245 12.98 14.96 21.92
C ALA A 245 14.22 14.26 21.34
N VAL A 246 15.33 15.00 21.20
CA VAL A 246 16.61 14.48 20.73
C VAL A 246 17.11 13.34 21.61
N ASP A 247 17.08 13.53 22.93
CA ASP A 247 17.55 12.53 23.90
C ASP A 247 16.78 11.22 23.77
N GLU A 248 15.45 11.32 23.68
CA GLU A 248 14.58 10.15 23.57
C GLU A 248 14.79 9.41 22.23
N ILE A 249 14.82 10.13 21.11
CA ILE A 249 15.06 9.54 19.78
C ILE A 249 16.40 8.80 19.74
N LEU A 250 17.48 9.46 20.18
CA LEU A 250 18.82 8.88 20.15
C LEU A 250 18.94 7.71 21.13
N SER A 251 18.27 7.76 22.28
CA SER A 251 18.26 6.66 23.26
C SER A 251 17.59 5.41 22.68
N GLN A 252 16.39 5.55 22.10
CA GLN A 252 15.67 4.42 21.51
C GLN A 252 16.41 3.85 20.28
N ALA A 253 16.91 4.70 19.39
CA ALA A 253 17.68 4.26 18.22
C ALA A 253 18.98 3.53 18.59
N LYS A 254 19.65 3.96 19.66
CA LYS A 254 20.84 3.27 20.19
C LYS A 254 20.47 1.89 20.72
N LYS A 255 19.43 1.80 21.55
CA LYS A 255 18.90 0.53 22.08
C LYS A 255 18.50 -0.43 20.93
N ASN A 256 17.88 0.07 19.87
CA ASN A 256 17.52 -0.73 18.70
C ASN A 256 18.73 -1.25 17.95
N THR A 257 19.74 -0.40 17.75
CA THR A 257 20.97 -0.76 17.05
C THR A 257 21.76 -1.83 17.82
N GLU A 258 21.83 -1.70 19.16
CA GLU A 258 22.50 -2.68 20.03
C GLU A 258 21.77 -4.04 20.05
N ASN A 259 20.44 -4.04 19.91
CA ASN A 259 19.62 -5.26 19.91
C ASN A 259 19.42 -5.87 18.51
N ALA A 260 19.89 -5.21 17.44
CA ALA A 260 19.69 -5.67 16.07
C ALA A 260 20.60 -6.88 15.77
N THR A 261 19.98 -8.01 15.41
CA THR A 261 20.70 -9.23 15.01
C THR A 261 21.33 -9.14 13.62
N ASN A 262 20.88 -8.20 12.79
CA ASN A 262 21.46 -7.89 11.48
C ASN A 262 21.53 -6.36 11.32
N ALA A 263 22.68 -5.85 10.90
CA ALA A 263 22.82 -4.43 10.56
C ALA A 263 21.91 -4.10 9.37
N ALA A 264 20.91 -3.24 9.60
CA ALA A 264 20.09 -2.70 8.53
C ALA A 264 20.80 -1.50 7.92
N SER A 265 21.07 -1.54 6.61
CA SER A 265 21.58 -0.35 5.91
C SER A 265 20.41 0.52 5.44
N ILE A 266 20.49 1.81 5.72
CA ILE A 266 19.45 2.79 5.43
C ILE A 266 19.98 3.68 4.33
N THR A 267 19.26 3.81 3.22
CA THR A 267 19.59 4.76 2.15
C THR A 267 18.46 5.75 2.00
N ILE A 268 18.81 7.04 1.99
CA ILE A 268 17.87 8.12 1.71
C ILE A 268 18.27 8.81 0.42
N SER A 269 17.27 9.20 -0.37
CA SER A 269 17.44 9.94 -1.61
C SER A 269 16.41 11.05 -1.69
N GLY A 270 16.85 12.23 -2.11
CA GLY A 270 16.00 13.38 -2.38
C GLY A 270 16.63 14.25 -3.47
N GLU A 271 16.05 15.43 -3.69
CA GLU A 271 16.54 16.37 -4.70
C GLU A 271 17.99 16.82 -4.42
N GLY A 272 18.36 16.94 -3.15
CA GLY A 272 19.69 17.37 -2.75
C GLY A 272 20.77 16.27 -2.78
N GLY A 273 20.39 15.03 -3.09
CA GLY A 273 21.32 13.91 -3.27
C GLY A 273 20.92 12.63 -2.56
N THR A 274 21.86 11.69 -2.50
CA THR A 274 21.69 10.36 -1.90
C THR A 274 22.79 10.09 -0.88
N THR A 275 22.45 9.47 0.23
CA THR A 275 23.41 9.00 1.24
C THR A 275 22.88 7.76 1.96
N SER A 276 23.79 6.98 2.54
CA SER A 276 23.45 5.75 3.27
C SER A 276 24.07 5.73 4.67
N PHE A 277 23.47 4.97 5.57
CA PHE A 277 23.84 4.81 6.97
C PHE A 277 23.90 3.32 7.32
N GLY A 278 24.85 2.94 8.17
CA GLY A 278 25.03 1.56 8.63
C GLY A 278 24.11 1.16 9.78
N SER A 279 23.42 2.13 10.39
CA SER A 279 22.47 1.88 11.47
C SER A 279 21.38 2.96 11.53
N GLU A 280 20.30 2.66 12.24
CA GLU A 280 19.28 3.65 12.61
C GLU A 280 19.89 4.79 13.43
N TYR A 281 20.76 4.48 14.39
CA TYR A 281 21.39 5.49 15.23
C TYR A 281 22.20 6.51 14.41
N GLU A 282 22.99 6.05 13.43
CA GLU A 282 23.72 6.94 12.52
C GLU A 282 22.79 7.86 11.71
N TYR A 283 21.66 7.33 11.23
CA TYR A 283 20.64 8.13 10.53
C TYR A 283 20.03 9.19 11.45
N GLN A 284 19.60 8.81 12.67
CA GLN A 284 18.98 9.76 13.60
C GLN A 284 19.98 10.86 13.99
N LEU A 285 21.24 10.49 14.21
CA LEU A 285 22.28 11.44 14.55
C LEU A 285 22.54 12.41 13.40
N PHE A 286 22.67 11.91 12.16
CA PHE A 286 22.78 12.77 10.97
C PHE A 286 21.61 13.76 10.84
N ALA A 287 20.39 13.30 11.12
CA ALA A 287 19.20 14.13 11.01
C ALA A 287 19.14 15.26 12.05
N LEU A 288 19.59 14.98 13.28
CA LEU A 288 19.44 15.90 14.41
C LEU A 288 20.69 16.71 14.71
N LEU A 289 21.87 16.32 14.21
CA LEU A 289 23.12 16.98 14.58
C LEU A 289 23.16 18.50 14.31
N PRO A 290 22.68 19.01 13.16
CA PRO A 290 22.66 20.46 12.92
C PRO A 290 21.80 21.22 13.95
N LEU A 291 20.75 20.58 14.46
CA LEU A 291 19.90 21.13 15.50
C LEU A 291 20.59 21.07 16.87
N ILE A 292 21.28 19.97 17.17
CA ILE A 292 22.07 19.83 18.40
C ILE A 292 23.19 20.86 18.43
N GLU A 293 23.93 21.05 17.34
CA GLU A 293 25.03 22.03 17.25
C GLU A 293 24.57 23.45 17.56
N LYS A 294 23.38 23.83 17.08
CA LYS A 294 22.79 25.15 17.36
C LYS A 294 22.39 25.33 18.83
N LEU A 295 22.03 24.26 19.52
CA LEU A 295 21.51 24.31 20.90
C LEU A 295 22.58 24.01 21.97
N ASP A 296 23.54 23.14 21.64
CA ASP A 296 24.61 22.64 22.49
C ASP A 296 25.79 22.18 21.61
N GLU A 297 26.64 23.13 21.23
CA GLU A 297 27.81 22.90 20.39
C GLU A 297 28.79 21.89 21.01
N GLY A 298 28.96 21.92 22.33
CA GLY A 298 29.87 21.01 23.04
C GLY A 298 29.43 19.56 22.88
N ARG A 299 28.14 19.29 23.06
CA ARG A 299 27.56 17.96 22.86
C ARG A 299 27.62 17.50 21.41
N ALA A 300 27.37 18.39 20.44
CA ALA A 300 27.48 18.06 19.02
C ALA A 300 28.90 17.62 18.65
N ARG A 301 29.93 18.31 19.16
CA ARG A 301 31.34 17.93 18.96
C ARG A 301 31.64 16.55 19.53
N GLN A 302 31.21 16.26 20.76
CA GLN A 302 31.39 14.95 21.37
C GLN A 302 30.76 13.84 20.52
N LEU A 303 29.51 14.03 20.09
CA LEU A 303 28.80 13.05 19.26
C LEU A 303 29.50 12.81 17.90
N LEU A 304 30.09 13.84 17.30
CA LEU A 304 30.88 13.71 16.06
C LEU A 304 32.20 12.97 16.25
N GLU A 305 32.87 13.17 17.39
CA GLU A 305 34.11 12.45 17.71
C GLU A 305 33.85 10.95 17.86
N GLU A 306 32.72 10.58 18.45
CA GLU A 306 32.27 9.18 18.60
C GLU A 306 31.79 8.56 17.28
N ASN A 307 31.40 9.37 16.27
CA ASN A 307 30.78 8.91 15.02
C ASN A 307 31.48 9.47 13.78
N GLN A 308 32.76 9.15 13.60
CA GLN A 308 33.61 9.73 12.53
C GLN A 308 33.05 9.51 11.10
N SER A 309 32.29 8.44 10.88
CA SER A 309 31.60 8.15 9.60
C SER A 309 30.64 9.27 9.18
N LEU A 310 30.07 10.01 10.14
CA LEU A 310 29.13 11.11 9.89
C LEU A 310 29.82 12.42 9.54
N LYS A 311 31.07 12.64 9.96
CA LYS A 311 31.78 13.91 9.74
C LYS A 311 31.89 14.26 8.25
N ALA A 312 32.24 13.26 7.42
CA ALA A 312 32.31 13.45 5.97
C ALA A 312 30.92 13.74 5.37
N LYS A 313 29.88 13.04 5.85
CA LYS A 313 28.49 13.22 5.38
C LYS A 313 27.97 14.62 5.72
N LEU A 314 28.20 15.12 6.93
CA LEU A 314 27.77 16.45 7.34
C LEU A 314 28.61 17.57 6.72
N THR A 315 29.82 17.28 6.25
CA THR A 315 30.55 18.23 5.39
C THR A 315 29.88 18.38 4.02
N GLN A 316 29.39 17.28 3.46
CA GLN A 316 28.66 17.28 2.19
C GLN A 316 27.21 17.81 2.34
N TYR A 317 26.56 17.50 3.45
CA TYR A 317 25.16 17.80 3.76
C TYR A 317 25.08 18.59 5.07
N SER A 318 25.52 19.85 5.05
CA SER A 318 25.71 20.69 6.25
C SER A 318 24.44 20.94 7.06
N SER A 319 23.27 20.91 6.42
CA SER A 319 21.96 21.08 7.07
C SER A 319 21.28 19.73 7.37
N GLY A 320 22.03 18.63 7.35
CA GLY A 320 21.49 17.29 7.62
C GLY A 320 20.40 16.91 6.60
N LEU A 321 19.24 16.46 7.09
CA LEU A 321 18.09 16.08 6.25
C LEU A 321 17.62 17.20 5.32
N GLN A 322 17.66 18.46 5.75
CA GLN A 322 17.24 19.60 4.91
C GLN A 322 18.13 19.78 3.67
N SER A 323 19.37 19.28 3.72
CA SER A 323 20.25 19.28 2.53
C SER A 323 19.81 18.27 1.49
N ILE A 324 19.06 17.23 1.87
CA ILE A 324 18.60 16.13 1.00
C ILE A 324 17.15 16.38 0.56
N ASP A 325 16.33 16.88 1.48
CA ASP A 325 14.95 17.31 1.26
C ASP A 325 14.77 18.80 1.57
N PRO A 326 15.06 19.70 0.61
CA PRO A 326 14.86 21.14 0.79
C PRO A 326 13.41 21.53 1.14
N GLY A 327 12.43 20.72 0.71
CA GLY A 327 11.01 20.94 0.99
C GLY A 327 10.63 20.79 2.47
N MET A 328 11.51 20.21 3.28
CA MET A 328 11.38 20.10 4.73
C MET A 328 11.28 21.47 5.42
N ALA A 329 11.92 22.50 4.84
CA ALA A 329 11.97 23.85 5.42
C ALA A 329 10.94 24.83 4.82
N ASP A 330 10.38 24.52 3.64
CA ASP A 330 9.44 25.40 2.93
C ASP A 330 8.22 24.63 2.38
N PRO A 331 7.00 24.84 2.95
CA PRO A 331 5.77 24.22 2.44
C PRO A 331 5.40 24.64 1.00
N LYS A 332 6.03 25.69 0.44
CA LYS A 332 5.79 26.15 -0.93
C LYS A 332 6.74 25.49 -1.95
N ALA A 333 7.74 24.73 -1.52
CA ALA A 333 8.64 24.04 -2.42
C ALA A 333 7.90 22.92 -3.18
N LYS A 334 8.00 22.92 -4.51
CA LYS A 334 7.46 21.85 -5.36
C LYS A 334 8.40 20.64 -5.33
N ASN A 335 8.48 19.93 -4.21
CA ASN A 335 9.44 18.84 -4.05
C ASN A 335 8.78 17.46 -4.10
N HIS A 336 9.49 16.50 -4.67
CA HIS A 336 9.07 15.10 -4.82
C HIS A 336 9.24 14.26 -3.53
N GLY A 337 9.53 14.90 -2.39
CA GLY A 337 9.73 14.26 -1.09
C GLY A 337 11.02 13.43 -0.99
N MET A 338 11.39 13.07 0.22
CA MET A 338 12.49 12.14 0.49
C MET A 338 12.00 10.69 0.34
N SER A 339 12.74 9.88 -0.41
CA SER A 339 12.57 8.42 -0.45
C SER A 339 13.55 7.75 0.49
N THR A 340 13.08 6.74 1.23
CA THR A 340 13.90 5.95 2.14
C THR A 340 13.83 4.47 1.78
N SER A 341 14.97 3.81 1.73
CA SER A 341 15.11 2.37 1.50
C SER A 341 15.89 1.73 2.65
N VAL A 342 15.35 0.66 3.23
CA VAL A 342 15.99 -0.10 4.30
C VAL A 342 16.34 -1.49 3.77
N HIS A 343 17.62 -1.84 3.75
CA HIS A 343 18.09 -3.16 3.33
C HIS A 343 18.46 -3.97 4.57
N GLY A 344 17.68 -5.02 4.86
CA GLY A 344 17.99 -5.99 5.92
C GLY A 344 18.96 -7.06 5.42
N GLY A 345 20.02 -7.32 6.18
CA GLY A 345 21.10 -8.26 5.81
C GLY A 345 20.76 -9.76 5.81
N GLY A 346 19.52 -10.20 5.60
CA GLY A 346 19.18 -11.63 5.69
C GLY A 346 17.98 -12.07 4.82
N GLY A 347 18.22 -13.06 3.94
CA GLY A 347 17.16 -13.86 3.32
C GLY A 347 17.15 -14.02 1.79
N GLY A 348 18.31 -14.02 1.10
CA GLY A 348 18.35 -14.05 -0.38
C GLY A 348 17.74 -15.31 -1.05
N GLY A 349 17.93 -16.51 -0.48
CA GLY A 349 17.66 -17.76 -1.23
C GLY A 349 16.18 -18.08 -1.51
N ASN A 350 15.26 -17.76 -0.60
CA ASN A 350 13.83 -18.06 -0.78
C ASN A 350 13.07 -16.97 -1.56
N VAL A 351 13.60 -15.74 -1.57
CA VAL A 351 12.98 -14.60 -2.26
C VAL A 351 13.29 -14.65 -3.77
N GLU A 352 14.51 -15.04 -4.13
CA GLU A 352 14.96 -15.06 -5.53
C GLU A 352 14.24 -16.12 -6.37
N TRP A 353 14.09 -17.35 -5.85
CA TRP A 353 13.30 -18.39 -6.51
C TRP A 353 11.81 -18.03 -6.62
N MET A 354 11.27 -17.32 -5.62
CA MET A 354 9.88 -16.86 -5.62
C MET A 354 9.63 -15.77 -6.67
N GLN A 355 10.54 -14.79 -6.76
CA GLN A 355 10.51 -13.76 -7.79
C GLN A 355 10.61 -14.37 -9.20
N GLU A 356 11.45 -15.38 -9.38
CA GLU A 356 11.59 -16.06 -10.68
C GLU A 356 10.30 -16.80 -11.08
N ALA A 357 9.62 -17.47 -10.15
CA ALA A 357 8.35 -18.14 -10.44
C ALA A 357 7.24 -17.15 -10.84
N MET A 358 7.18 -15.98 -10.19
CA MET A 358 6.23 -14.92 -10.57
C MET A 358 6.58 -14.30 -11.93
N ARG A 359 7.86 -14.02 -12.16
CA ARG A 359 8.36 -13.52 -13.46
C ARG A 359 8.05 -14.48 -14.60
N GLN A 360 8.14 -15.79 -14.36
CA GLN A 360 7.76 -16.81 -15.33
C GLN A 360 6.25 -16.79 -15.62
N ALA A 361 5.41 -16.65 -14.58
CA ALA A 361 3.97 -16.52 -14.75
C ALA A 361 3.60 -15.29 -15.60
N GLU A 362 4.18 -14.12 -15.31
CA GLU A 362 3.97 -12.89 -16.09
C GLU A 362 4.41 -13.04 -17.55
N LYS A 363 5.56 -13.68 -17.79
CA LYS A 363 6.04 -13.95 -19.15
C LYS A 363 5.07 -14.83 -19.93
N ILE A 364 4.56 -15.89 -19.31
CA ILE A 364 3.59 -16.80 -19.92
C ILE A 364 2.32 -16.03 -20.31
N VAL A 365 1.84 -15.13 -19.46
CA VAL A 365 0.66 -14.28 -19.76
C VAL A 365 0.93 -13.34 -20.93
N SER A 366 2.10 -12.70 -20.96
CA SER A 366 2.51 -11.82 -22.06
C SER A 366 2.55 -12.54 -23.41
N ASP A 367 3.07 -13.78 -23.43
CA ASP A 367 3.19 -14.61 -24.63
C ASP A 367 1.84 -15.18 -25.10
N ALA A 368 0.81 -15.17 -24.24
CA ALA A 368 -0.51 -15.74 -24.51
C ALA A 368 -1.24 -15.09 -25.69
N GLY A 369 -0.99 -13.79 -25.96
CA GLY A 369 -1.60 -13.09 -27.08
C GLY A 369 -1.20 -13.65 -28.46
N GLN A 370 -0.05 -14.33 -28.56
CA GLN A 370 0.42 -14.92 -29.81
C GLN A 370 0.10 -16.42 -29.90
N ASN A 371 0.25 -17.16 -28.80
CA ASN A 371 0.01 -18.60 -28.79
C ASN A 371 -0.67 -19.05 -27.48
N PRO A 372 -2.00 -18.87 -27.37
CA PRO A 372 -2.71 -19.09 -26.11
C PRO A 372 -2.68 -20.56 -25.68
N THR A 373 -2.74 -21.51 -26.60
CA THR A 373 -2.67 -22.95 -26.28
C THR A 373 -1.32 -23.33 -25.66
N GLN A 374 -0.23 -22.78 -26.19
CA GLN A 374 1.11 -23.00 -25.64
C GLN A 374 1.26 -22.35 -24.26
N ALA A 375 0.74 -21.13 -24.09
CA ALA A 375 0.75 -20.44 -22.80
C ALA A 375 -0.01 -21.22 -21.72
N ILE A 376 -1.17 -21.80 -22.04
CA ILE A 376 -1.94 -22.66 -21.11
C ILE A 376 -1.12 -23.89 -20.69
N ALA A 377 -0.46 -24.54 -21.65
CA ALA A 377 0.40 -25.69 -21.36
C ALA A 377 1.61 -25.31 -20.48
N GLN A 378 2.21 -24.14 -20.71
CA GLN A 378 3.31 -23.62 -19.88
C GLN A 378 2.82 -23.25 -18.48
N ALA A 379 1.64 -22.63 -18.36
CA ALA A 379 1.02 -22.32 -17.08
C ALA A 379 0.78 -23.58 -16.26
N ALA A 380 0.31 -24.67 -16.88
CA ALA A 380 0.10 -25.96 -16.21
C ALA A 380 1.39 -26.57 -15.62
N ALA A 381 2.58 -26.20 -16.14
CA ALA A 381 3.87 -26.64 -15.61
C ALA A 381 4.33 -25.85 -14.38
N LEU A 382 3.76 -24.66 -14.12
CA LEU A 382 4.09 -23.88 -12.94
C LEU A 382 3.63 -24.58 -11.66
N PRO A 383 4.27 -24.35 -10.50
CA PRO A 383 3.78 -24.86 -9.22
C PRO A 383 2.36 -24.37 -8.92
N ALA A 384 1.52 -25.26 -8.38
CA ALA A 384 0.17 -24.94 -7.94
C ALA A 384 0.17 -23.95 -6.75
N SER A 385 1.14 -24.12 -5.84
CA SER A 385 1.36 -23.26 -4.69
C SER A 385 2.86 -23.18 -4.38
N ILE A 386 3.32 -22.03 -3.88
CA ILE A 386 4.70 -21.77 -3.50
C ILE A 386 4.80 -21.37 -2.02
N GLY A 387 5.57 -22.16 -1.26
CA GLY A 387 5.94 -21.90 0.12
C GLY A 387 4.76 -21.82 1.09
N ASN A 388 4.99 -21.24 2.27
CA ASN A 388 3.94 -20.95 3.26
C ASN A 388 3.18 -19.64 2.94
N MET A 389 3.43 -19.04 1.76
CA MET A 389 3.14 -17.63 1.46
C MET A 389 2.00 -17.42 0.45
N ARG A 390 1.11 -18.40 0.27
CA ARG A 390 -0.17 -18.25 -0.46
C ARG A 390 -0.04 -17.84 -1.94
N LEU A 391 1.16 -17.92 -2.53
CA LEU A 391 1.39 -17.65 -3.96
C LEU A 391 0.96 -18.85 -4.80
N CYS A 392 0.12 -18.61 -5.81
CA CYS A 392 -0.37 -19.64 -6.73
C CYS A 392 0.00 -19.28 -8.18
N PRO A 393 1.28 -19.40 -8.59
CA PRO A 393 1.74 -18.92 -9.90
C PRO A 393 0.97 -19.54 -11.07
N ARG A 394 0.61 -20.84 -10.95
CA ARG A 394 -0.23 -21.51 -11.95
C ARG A 394 -1.62 -20.87 -12.07
N ALA A 395 -2.27 -20.58 -10.95
CA ALA A 395 -3.59 -19.95 -10.94
C ALA A 395 -3.53 -18.52 -11.53
N GLN A 396 -2.51 -17.75 -11.15
CA GLN A 396 -2.25 -16.41 -11.69
C GLN A 396 -2.01 -16.44 -13.20
N ALA A 397 -1.18 -17.36 -13.69
CA ALA A 397 -0.90 -17.47 -15.12
C ALA A 397 -2.15 -17.86 -15.93
N LEU A 398 -2.93 -18.85 -15.47
CA LEU A 398 -4.15 -19.30 -16.16
C LEU A 398 -5.21 -18.19 -16.25
N ASP A 399 -5.40 -17.43 -15.17
CA ASP A 399 -6.30 -16.29 -15.17
C ASP A 399 -5.80 -15.15 -16.06
N GLY A 400 -4.52 -14.79 -15.97
CA GLY A 400 -3.92 -13.77 -16.82
C GLY A 400 -4.04 -14.13 -18.32
N ILE A 401 -3.83 -15.40 -18.68
CA ILE A 401 -4.08 -15.89 -20.05
C ILE A 401 -5.55 -15.67 -20.43
N ALA A 402 -6.50 -16.09 -19.60
CA ALA A 402 -7.92 -15.96 -19.90
C ALA A 402 -8.32 -14.50 -20.16
N GLN A 403 -7.81 -13.57 -19.35
CA GLN A 403 -8.06 -12.13 -19.50
C GLN A 403 -7.36 -11.51 -20.71
N GLN A 404 -6.19 -12.01 -21.08
CA GLN A 404 -5.47 -11.50 -22.23
C GLN A 404 -6.17 -11.90 -23.54
N VAL A 405 -6.74 -13.10 -23.58
CA VAL A 405 -7.16 -13.72 -24.85
C VAL A 405 -8.66 -13.84 -25.03
N TRP A 406 -9.50 -13.41 -24.07
CA TRP A 406 -10.97 -13.60 -24.16
C TRP A 406 -11.60 -12.90 -25.38
N LYS A 407 -11.05 -11.77 -25.84
CA LYS A 407 -11.55 -11.06 -27.02
C LYS A 407 -11.20 -11.81 -28.31
N ASP A 408 -9.93 -12.18 -28.47
CA ASP A 408 -9.38 -12.69 -29.73
C ASP A 408 -9.46 -14.22 -29.85
N SER A 409 -9.53 -14.93 -28.72
CA SER A 409 -9.59 -16.39 -28.62
C SER A 409 -10.47 -16.85 -27.45
N PRO A 410 -11.81 -16.64 -27.50
CA PRO A 410 -12.73 -17.02 -26.43
C PRO A 410 -12.67 -18.51 -26.05
N SER A 411 -12.40 -19.40 -27.00
CA SER A 411 -12.24 -20.84 -26.74
C SER A 411 -11.00 -21.14 -25.89
N ALA A 412 -9.89 -20.45 -26.14
CA ALA A 412 -8.67 -20.61 -25.37
C ALA A 412 -8.79 -19.97 -23.99
N ALA A 413 -9.45 -18.80 -23.89
CA ALA A 413 -9.78 -18.21 -22.59
C ALA A 413 -10.63 -19.18 -21.76
N LYS A 414 -11.64 -19.81 -22.37
CA LYS A 414 -12.43 -20.84 -21.71
C LYS A 414 -11.60 -22.05 -21.29
N GLN A 415 -10.67 -22.52 -22.12
CA GLN A 415 -9.78 -23.64 -21.77
C GLN A 415 -8.88 -23.29 -20.57
N ALA A 416 -8.30 -22.08 -20.54
CA ALA A 416 -7.49 -21.62 -19.42
C ALA A 416 -8.30 -21.59 -18.12
N LEU A 417 -9.55 -21.14 -18.21
CA LEU A 417 -10.52 -21.14 -17.12
C LEU A 417 -10.94 -22.55 -16.67
N ASP A 418 -11.13 -23.49 -17.60
CA ASP A 418 -11.44 -24.89 -17.27
C ASP A 418 -10.26 -25.55 -16.53
N GLU A 419 -9.02 -25.26 -16.92
CA GLU A 419 -7.82 -25.71 -16.19
C GLU A 419 -7.70 -25.05 -14.81
N LEU A 420 -8.01 -23.75 -14.70
CA LEU A 420 -8.08 -23.07 -13.40
C LEU A 420 -9.13 -23.71 -12.49
N ARG A 421 -10.28 -24.08 -13.05
CA ARG A 421 -11.36 -24.77 -12.32
C ARG A 421 -10.92 -26.14 -11.80
N LYS A 422 -10.13 -26.88 -12.57
CA LYS A 422 -9.57 -28.18 -12.14
C LYS A 422 -8.58 -28.05 -10.98
N LEU A 423 -7.92 -26.89 -10.86
CA LEU A 423 -6.96 -26.62 -9.78
C LEU A 423 -7.63 -26.35 -8.43
N LEU A 424 -8.92 -25.94 -8.41
CA LEU A 424 -9.64 -25.54 -7.21
C LEU A 424 -9.56 -26.52 -6.03
N PRO A 425 -9.66 -27.85 -6.21
CA PRO A 425 -9.57 -28.81 -5.11
C PRO A 425 -8.18 -28.89 -4.48
N ASP A 426 -7.14 -28.55 -5.25
CA ASP A 426 -5.73 -28.64 -4.84
C ASP A 426 -5.22 -27.33 -4.22
N LEU A 427 -6.02 -26.26 -4.28
CA LEU A 427 -5.69 -25.00 -3.62
C LEU A 427 -5.93 -25.13 -2.11
N PRO A 428 -5.02 -24.60 -1.27
CA PRO A 428 -5.16 -24.72 0.17
C PRO A 428 -6.48 -24.10 0.64
N LEU A 429 -7.30 -24.92 1.33
CA LEU A 429 -8.48 -24.46 2.06
C LEU A 429 -7.99 -23.61 3.24
N GLN A 430 -8.00 -22.30 3.07
CA GLN A 430 -7.56 -21.37 4.11
C GLN A 430 -8.65 -21.26 5.18
N LEU A 431 -8.68 -22.24 6.09
CA LEU A 431 -9.64 -22.34 7.21
C LEU A 431 -9.62 -21.10 8.14
N SER A 432 -8.63 -20.22 8.02
CA SER A 432 -8.49 -18.97 8.80
C SER A 432 -8.87 -17.69 8.04
N ALA A 433 -9.37 -17.78 6.80
CA ALA A 433 -9.80 -16.62 6.01
C ALA A 433 -11.31 -16.62 5.78
N LEU A 434 -11.89 -15.42 5.63
CA LEU A 434 -13.28 -15.26 5.18
C LEU A 434 -13.52 -16.05 3.89
N LYS A 435 -14.66 -16.77 3.80
CA LYS A 435 -15.00 -17.60 2.63
C LYS A 435 -14.88 -16.83 1.31
N ALA A 436 -15.32 -15.58 1.28
CA ALA A 436 -15.26 -14.72 0.10
C ALA A 436 -13.84 -14.47 -0.45
N TRP A 437 -12.82 -14.72 0.37
CA TRP A 437 -11.41 -14.52 0.04
C TRP A 437 -10.66 -15.85 -0.19
N TRP A 438 -11.36 -16.98 -0.11
CA TRP A 438 -10.71 -18.27 -0.41
C TRP A 438 -10.20 -18.29 -1.85
N PRO A 439 -9.04 -18.91 -2.12
CA PRO A 439 -8.50 -19.02 -3.47
C PRO A 439 -9.50 -19.65 -4.47
N SER A 440 -10.32 -20.58 -3.98
CA SER A 440 -11.36 -21.21 -4.80
C SER A 440 -12.50 -20.26 -5.17
N VAL A 441 -12.86 -19.34 -4.28
CA VAL A 441 -13.87 -18.30 -4.53
C VAL A 441 -13.32 -17.23 -5.45
N ASP A 442 -12.07 -16.81 -5.27
CA ASP A 442 -11.40 -15.88 -6.19
C ASP A 442 -11.32 -16.44 -7.62
N ALA A 443 -11.05 -17.74 -7.77
CA ALA A 443 -11.08 -18.40 -9.06
C ALA A 443 -12.50 -18.52 -9.67
N TYR A 444 -13.56 -18.72 -8.86
CA TYR A 444 -14.94 -18.58 -9.36
C TYR A 444 -15.22 -17.16 -9.85
N ARG A 445 -14.73 -16.14 -9.13
CA ARG A 445 -14.90 -14.72 -9.50
C ARG A 445 -14.24 -14.39 -10.84
N ARG A 446 -13.00 -14.83 -11.02
CA ARG A 446 -12.24 -14.72 -12.28
C ARG A 446 -12.98 -15.39 -13.44
N PHE A 447 -13.48 -16.60 -13.20
CA PHE A 447 -14.28 -17.33 -14.17
C PHE A 447 -15.55 -16.59 -14.55
N ILE A 448 -16.28 -16.09 -13.56
CA ILE A 448 -17.53 -15.36 -13.74
C ILE A 448 -17.30 -14.05 -14.49
N GLU A 449 -16.26 -13.29 -14.18
CA GLU A 449 -15.94 -12.02 -14.84
C GLU A 449 -15.73 -12.22 -16.35
N VAL A 450 -14.94 -13.22 -16.73
CA VAL A 450 -14.67 -13.52 -18.14
C VAL A 450 -15.91 -14.12 -18.82
N GLU A 451 -16.60 -15.06 -18.16
CA GLU A 451 -17.79 -15.70 -18.75
C GLU A 451 -18.96 -14.73 -18.88
N THR A 452 -19.12 -13.72 -18.00
CA THR A 452 -20.16 -12.68 -18.18
C THR A 452 -19.91 -11.86 -19.44
N ARG A 453 -18.64 -11.56 -19.77
CA ARG A 453 -18.27 -10.86 -21.01
C ARG A 453 -18.51 -11.70 -22.27
N ILE A 454 -18.47 -13.04 -22.15
CA ILE A 454 -18.69 -13.98 -23.26
C ILE A 454 -20.17 -14.33 -23.40
N SER A 455 -20.83 -14.67 -22.29
CA SER A 455 -22.21 -15.16 -22.23
C SER A 455 -22.80 -15.06 -20.81
N GLU A 456 -23.56 -13.99 -20.56
CA GLU A 456 -24.29 -13.77 -19.31
C GLU A 456 -25.15 -14.95 -18.86
N ARG A 457 -25.88 -15.60 -19.79
CA ARG A 457 -26.72 -16.76 -19.47
C ARG A 457 -25.91 -17.95 -18.92
N LYS A 458 -24.68 -18.14 -19.41
CA LYS A 458 -23.80 -19.20 -18.90
C LYS A 458 -23.27 -18.83 -17.52
N ALA A 459 -22.84 -17.58 -17.32
CA ALA A 459 -22.43 -17.09 -16.01
C ALA A 459 -23.52 -17.30 -14.94
N ILE A 460 -24.78 -16.98 -15.27
CA ILE A 460 -25.92 -17.24 -14.36
C ILE A 460 -26.12 -18.73 -14.11
N LYS A 461 -25.98 -19.58 -15.13
CA LYS A 461 -26.08 -21.04 -14.94
C LYS A 461 -25.01 -21.55 -13.97
N ILE A 462 -23.79 -21.03 -14.03
CA ILE A 462 -22.70 -21.41 -13.14
C ILE A 462 -23.00 -21.06 -11.67
N LEU A 463 -23.68 -19.94 -11.41
CA LEU A 463 -24.13 -19.61 -10.05
C LEU A 463 -25.00 -20.72 -9.44
N THR A 464 -25.77 -21.46 -10.26
CA THR A 464 -26.60 -22.57 -9.78
C THR A 464 -25.79 -23.80 -9.37
N GLU A 465 -24.54 -23.92 -9.83
CA GLU A 465 -23.62 -25.01 -9.47
C GLU A 465 -22.93 -24.78 -8.11
N ILE A 466 -22.89 -23.52 -7.65
CA ILE A 466 -22.31 -23.15 -6.36
C ILE A 466 -23.27 -23.55 -5.24
N LYS A 467 -22.89 -24.57 -4.48
CA LYS A 467 -23.72 -25.15 -3.40
C LYS A 467 -23.76 -24.30 -2.13
N ASP A 468 -22.66 -23.62 -1.80
CA ASP A 468 -22.58 -22.76 -0.63
C ASP A 468 -23.37 -21.46 -0.91
N PRO A 469 -24.42 -21.15 -0.13
CA PRO A 469 -25.29 -20.01 -0.38
C PRO A 469 -24.58 -18.66 -0.17
N GLU A 470 -23.57 -18.59 0.70
CA GLU A 470 -22.79 -17.39 0.96
C GLU A 470 -21.88 -17.08 -0.23
N ILE A 471 -21.16 -18.09 -0.73
CA ILE A 471 -20.32 -17.98 -1.92
C ILE A 471 -21.19 -17.60 -3.12
N ARG A 472 -22.30 -18.32 -3.35
CA ARG A 472 -23.20 -18.03 -4.47
C ARG A 472 -23.72 -16.60 -4.44
N THR A 473 -24.03 -16.07 -3.26
CA THR A 473 -24.54 -14.70 -3.11
C THR A 473 -23.47 -13.67 -3.44
N VAL A 474 -22.25 -13.82 -2.92
CA VAL A 474 -21.11 -12.95 -3.28
C VAL A 474 -20.87 -12.97 -4.78
N GLU A 475 -20.86 -14.15 -5.39
CA GLU A 475 -20.63 -14.28 -6.83
C GLU A 475 -21.80 -13.74 -7.67
N SER A 476 -23.03 -13.78 -7.16
CA SER A 476 -24.19 -13.11 -7.80
C SER A 476 -24.04 -11.59 -7.82
N ILE A 477 -23.47 -11.01 -6.75
CA ILE A 477 -23.10 -9.59 -6.70
C ILE A 477 -22.03 -9.27 -7.75
N MET A 478 -21.03 -10.15 -7.93
CA MET A 478 -19.98 -9.97 -8.93
C MET A 478 -20.50 -10.06 -10.37
N VAL A 479 -21.39 -11.01 -10.67
CA VAL A 479 -22.11 -11.06 -11.97
C VAL A 479 -22.85 -9.75 -12.20
N SER A 480 -23.58 -9.25 -11.21
CA SER A 480 -24.35 -8.02 -11.33
C SER A 480 -23.46 -6.81 -11.62
N ARG A 481 -22.30 -6.71 -10.95
CA ARG A 481 -21.28 -5.69 -11.21
C ARG A 481 -20.79 -5.73 -12.64
N SER A 482 -20.43 -6.93 -13.12
CA SER A 482 -19.93 -7.15 -14.48
C SER A 482 -20.98 -6.74 -15.54
N MET A 483 -22.25 -7.15 -15.34
CA MET A 483 -23.38 -6.74 -16.21
C MET A 483 -23.56 -5.23 -16.25
N LEU A 484 -23.32 -4.53 -15.14
CA LEU A 484 -23.39 -3.08 -15.07
C LEU A 484 -22.14 -2.38 -15.63
N GLY A 485 -21.20 -3.13 -16.22
CA GLY A 485 -19.95 -2.59 -16.75
C GLY A 485 -18.98 -2.10 -15.67
N MET A 486 -19.16 -2.53 -14.42
CA MET A 486 -18.29 -2.18 -13.32
C MET A 486 -17.15 -3.19 -13.18
N PRO A 487 -15.93 -2.74 -12.81
CA PRO A 487 -14.85 -3.66 -12.50
C PRO A 487 -15.21 -4.57 -11.32
N VAL A 488 -14.83 -5.83 -11.44
CA VAL A 488 -14.97 -6.85 -10.40
C VAL A 488 -13.71 -6.79 -9.53
N LYS A 489 -13.87 -6.52 -8.23
CA LYS A 489 -12.73 -6.39 -7.33
C LYS A 489 -12.07 -7.74 -7.06
N ARG A 490 -10.74 -7.76 -7.16
CA ARG A 490 -9.92 -8.94 -6.86
C ARG A 490 -9.45 -8.89 -5.42
N VAL A 491 -9.36 -10.05 -4.77
CA VAL A 491 -8.83 -10.13 -3.40
C VAL A 491 -7.57 -10.97 -3.43
N MET A 492 -6.43 -10.35 -3.14
CA MET A 492 -5.21 -11.06 -2.78
C MET A 492 -5.04 -11.01 -1.27
N ILE A 493 -4.95 -12.18 -0.62
CA ILE A 493 -4.62 -12.25 0.81
C ILE A 493 -3.16 -12.63 0.99
N VAL A 494 -2.39 -11.76 1.62
CA VAL A 494 -1.03 -12.04 2.08
C VAL A 494 -1.06 -12.34 3.58
N GLU A 495 -0.42 -13.43 4.02
CA GLU A 495 -0.26 -13.74 5.45
C GLU A 495 1.15 -13.40 5.93
N ARG A 496 1.23 -12.66 7.05
CA ARG A 496 2.47 -12.44 7.80
C ARG A 496 2.75 -13.66 8.67
N SER A 497 3.93 -14.25 8.51
CA SER A 497 4.41 -15.22 9.50
C SER A 497 4.85 -14.50 10.79
N LYS A 498 4.86 -15.23 11.91
CA LYS A 498 5.24 -14.74 13.26
C LYS A 498 6.64 -14.14 13.36
N SER A 499 7.50 -14.26 12.34
CA SER A 499 8.89 -13.80 12.38
C SER A 499 9.12 -12.39 11.83
N GLY A 500 8.06 -11.58 11.68
CA GLY A 500 8.16 -10.12 11.58
C GLY A 500 9.26 -9.61 10.64
N ASN A 501 9.06 -9.73 9.32
CA ASN A 501 9.66 -8.82 8.36
C ASN A 501 8.67 -8.64 7.20
N SER A 502 8.39 -7.38 6.88
CA SER A 502 7.19 -6.92 6.18
C SER A 502 7.02 -7.46 4.76
N MET A 503 5.76 -7.64 4.33
CA MET A 503 5.30 -7.17 3.01
C MET A 503 3.76 -7.07 2.97
N SER A 504 3.27 -6.14 2.16
CA SER A 504 1.86 -5.82 1.91
C SER A 504 1.57 -5.89 0.41
N VAL A 505 0.42 -6.44 0.00
CA VAL A 505 -0.15 -6.21 -1.34
C VAL A 505 -1.66 -6.05 -1.23
N HIS A 506 -2.18 -5.01 -1.88
CA HIS A 506 -3.58 -4.59 -1.89
C HIS A 506 -4.40 -5.32 -2.97
N ALA A 507 -5.74 -5.20 -2.87
CA ALA A 507 -6.66 -5.50 -3.96
C ALA A 507 -6.26 -4.69 -5.22
N GLU A 508 -6.23 -5.34 -6.38
CA GLU A 508 -6.19 -4.63 -7.67
C GLU A 508 -7.56 -3.99 -7.90
N ASP A 509 -7.57 -2.67 -8.14
CA ASP A 509 -8.75 -1.90 -8.56
C ASP A 509 -9.04 -2.09 -10.06
#